data_AF-A0A959TP90-F1
#
_entry.id   AF-A0A959TP90-F1
#
_cell.length_a   1.000
_cell.length_b   1.000
_cell.length_c   1.000
_cell.angle_alpha   90.00
_cell.angle_beta   90.00
_cell.angle_gamma   90.00
#
_symmetry.space_group_name_H-M   'P 1'
#
loop_
_entity.id
_entity.type
_entity.pdbx_description
1 polymer ?
#
loop_
_entity_poly.entity_id
_entity_poly.type
_entity_poly.pdbx_seq_one_letter_code
_entity_poly.pdbx_strand_id
1 'polypeptide(L)'
;YALNPVVIVELVGNLHSEAFVVPFLLFTLLAVHRSAWASAGLALGLAMAVKLWPLVLLGVFPAFLGWRRALGAASVAIAVFMVSWLPWYTTDLVAHVLESLRLYAAHFEFFGGLYEALKVLLPETWVKGGPVMPLLMVLAFSALFLKRAWRSPEEGFLWVVAIYLGFSSTVHPWYIVPLLALVLFTPYRWPYWYAALAVPTYLTYTVLPWEQPYSWVGAAHVLLLLVLALELMVHTRAGALFRARMKTPRLLPLVPAGAPVLDIGTGNGALARLLQEEGRDMTTV
;
A
#
# COMPACT_ATOMS: atom_id res chain seq x y z
N TYR A 1 -8.44 -7.49 -9.74
CA TYR A 1 -9.03 -6.30 -9.09
C TYR A 1 -10.54 -6.27 -9.24
N ALA A 2 -11.08 -6.14 -10.47
CA ALA A 2 -12.53 -5.99 -10.67
C ALA A 2 -13.40 -7.10 -10.05
N LEU A 3 -12.90 -8.34 -10.01
CA LEU A 3 -13.59 -9.49 -9.40
C LEU A 3 -13.19 -9.76 -7.94
N ASN A 4 -12.41 -8.88 -7.31
CA ASN A 4 -12.07 -9.05 -5.90
C ASN A 4 -13.33 -8.77 -5.05
N PRO A 5 -13.75 -9.68 -4.16
CA PRO A 5 -14.99 -9.51 -3.38
C PRO A 5 -15.00 -8.23 -2.53
N VAL A 6 -13.88 -7.86 -1.91
CA VAL A 6 -13.78 -6.63 -1.12
C VAL A 6 -13.97 -5.41 -2.02
N VAL A 7 -13.39 -5.40 -3.22
CA VAL A 7 -13.58 -4.29 -4.16
C VAL A 7 -15.05 -4.15 -4.56
N ILE A 8 -15.73 -5.26 -4.87
CA ILE A 8 -17.16 -5.23 -5.25
C ILE A 8 -18.02 -4.74 -4.09
N VAL A 9 -17.87 -5.36 -2.92
CA VAL A 9 -18.70 -5.03 -1.75
C VAL A 9 -18.47 -3.59 -1.31
N GLU A 10 -17.22 -3.14 -1.21
CA GLU A 10 -16.93 -1.81 -0.68
C GLU A 10 -17.25 -0.68 -1.67
N LEU A 11 -16.93 -0.86 -2.96
CA LEU A 11 -17.11 0.20 -3.94
C LEU A 11 -18.52 0.26 -4.53
N VAL A 12 -19.14 -0.90 -4.75
CA VAL A 12 -20.47 -1.00 -5.38
C VAL A 12 -21.56 -1.21 -4.34
N GLY A 13 -21.34 -2.11 -3.38
CA GLY A 13 -22.32 -2.38 -2.32
C GLY A 13 -22.44 -1.22 -1.34
N ASN A 14 -21.33 -0.83 -0.71
CA ASN A 14 -21.28 0.20 0.32
C ASN A 14 -21.08 1.62 -0.24
N LEU A 15 -20.86 1.76 -1.56
CA LEU A 15 -20.67 3.04 -2.26
C LEU A 15 -19.54 3.90 -1.69
N HIS A 16 -18.46 3.27 -1.21
CA HIS A 16 -17.32 4.02 -0.70
C HIS A 16 -16.60 4.81 -1.80
N SER A 17 -16.20 6.03 -1.47
CA SER A 17 -15.63 7.00 -2.42
C SER A 17 -14.24 6.62 -2.95
N GLU A 18 -13.64 5.56 -2.44
CA GLU A 18 -12.47 4.90 -3.05
C GLU A 18 -12.67 4.56 -4.52
N ALA A 19 -13.92 4.35 -4.95
CA ALA A 19 -14.28 4.18 -6.35
C ALA A 19 -13.83 5.35 -7.23
N PHE A 20 -13.76 6.56 -6.67
CA PHE A 20 -13.27 7.76 -7.35
C PHE A 20 -11.78 8.02 -7.08
N VAL A 21 -11.26 7.62 -5.91
CA VAL A 21 -9.82 7.78 -5.60
C VAL A 21 -8.96 6.88 -6.49
N VAL A 22 -9.34 5.62 -6.68
CA VAL A 22 -8.53 4.62 -7.39
C VAL A 22 -8.24 5.00 -8.85
N PRO A 23 -9.20 5.43 -9.68
CA PRO A 23 -8.91 5.86 -11.05
C PRO A 23 -7.89 6.99 -11.11
N PHE A 24 -8.04 8.03 -10.27
CA PHE A 24 -7.10 9.14 -10.22
C PHE A 24 -5.71 8.73 -9.71
N LEU A 25 -5.65 7.79 -8.77
CA LEU A 25 -4.41 7.19 -8.30
C LEU A 25 -3.67 6.45 -9.44
N LEU A 26 -4.40 5.64 -10.22
CA LEU A 26 -3.84 4.91 -11.36
C LEU A 26 -3.43 5.86 -12.50
N PHE A 27 -4.19 6.92 -12.76
CA PHE A 27 -3.79 7.96 -13.71
C PHE A 27 -2.54 8.72 -13.27
N THR A 28 -2.42 9.00 -11.96
CA THR A 28 -1.20 9.59 -11.39
C THR A 28 0.00 8.69 -11.66
N LEU A 29 -0.14 7.39 -11.37
CA LEU A 29 0.91 6.40 -11.59
C LEU A 29 1.31 6.30 -13.08
N LEU A 30 0.32 6.23 -13.98
CA LEU A 30 0.56 6.21 -15.43
C LEU A 30 1.27 7.48 -15.91
N ALA A 31 0.89 8.65 -15.41
CA ALA A 31 1.51 9.91 -15.76
C ALA A 31 2.95 10.00 -15.26
N VAL A 32 3.25 9.47 -14.06
CA VAL A 32 4.62 9.35 -13.54
C VAL A 32 5.48 8.49 -14.45
N HIS A 33 4.99 7.33 -14.89
CA HIS A 33 5.68 6.47 -15.87
C HIS A 33 6.00 7.18 -17.17
N ARG A 34 5.08 8.00 -17.66
CA ARG A 34 5.26 8.79 -18.87
C ARG A 34 6.08 10.07 -18.66
N SER A 35 6.61 10.32 -17.46
CA SER A 35 7.27 11.58 -17.07
C SER A 35 6.39 12.83 -17.29
N ALA A 36 5.08 12.66 -17.39
CA ALA A 36 4.09 13.72 -17.60
C ALA A 36 3.71 14.37 -16.26
N TRP A 37 4.67 15.11 -15.69
CA TRP A 37 4.59 15.64 -14.33
C TRP A 37 3.35 16.51 -14.06
N ALA A 38 2.92 17.33 -15.02
CA ALA A 38 1.72 18.15 -14.86
C ALA A 38 0.44 17.31 -14.80
N SER A 39 0.33 16.28 -15.65
CA SER A 39 -0.79 15.32 -15.62
C SER A 39 -0.78 14.49 -14.33
N ALA A 40 0.40 14.14 -13.81
CA ALA A 40 0.51 13.47 -12.51
C ALA A 40 0.00 14.37 -11.38
N GLY A 41 0.37 15.65 -11.38
CA GLY A 41 -0.15 16.65 -10.46
C GLY A 41 -1.67 16.81 -10.56
N LEU A 42 -2.20 16.93 -11.78
CA LEU A 42 -3.64 17.07 -12.03
C LEU A 42 -4.43 15.87 -11.48
N ALA A 43 -4.02 14.65 -11.83
CA ALA A 43 -4.68 13.44 -11.37
C ALA A 43 -4.60 13.30 -9.85
N LEU A 44 -3.45 13.57 -9.24
CA LEU A 44 -3.30 13.47 -7.79
C LEU A 44 -4.13 14.55 -7.06
N GLY A 45 -4.20 15.77 -7.59
CA GLY A 45 -5.04 16.83 -7.06
C GLY A 45 -6.53 16.48 -7.06
N LEU A 46 -7.01 15.79 -8.11
CA LEU A 46 -8.38 15.26 -8.16
C LEU A 46 -8.59 14.12 -7.14
N ALA A 47 -7.60 13.23 -6.95
CA ALA A 47 -7.66 12.22 -5.90
C ALA A 47 -7.74 12.86 -4.50
N MET A 48 -6.93 13.89 -4.25
CA MET A 48 -6.92 14.69 -3.02
C MET A 48 -8.27 15.37 -2.78
N ALA A 49 -8.94 15.82 -3.84
CA ALA A 49 -10.25 16.46 -3.74
C ALA A 49 -11.34 15.49 -3.29
N VAL A 50 -11.22 14.20 -3.62
CA VAL A 50 -12.13 13.14 -3.15
C VAL A 50 -11.83 12.72 -1.71
N LYS A 51 -10.55 12.46 -1.38
CA LYS A 51 -10.08 12.17 -0.02
C LYS A 51 -8.73 12.81 0.19
N LEU A 52 -8.44 13.29 1.39
CA LEU A 52 -7.19 14.03 1.67
C LEU A 52 -5.94 13.14 1.66
N TRP A 53 -6.04 11.86 2.03
CA TRP A 53 -4.88 10.99 2.25
C TRP A 53 -3.91 10.83 1.05
N PRO A 54 -4.32 10.84 -0.24
CA PRO A 54 -3.41 10.74 -1.38
C PRO A 54 -2.32 11.83 -1.38
N LEU A 55 -2.47 12.91 -0.62
CA LEU A 55 -1.43 13.92 -0.36
C LEU A 55 -0.08 13.29 -0.01
N VAL A 56 -0.05 12.18 0.73
CA VAL A 56 1.21 11.51 1.13
C VAL A 56 2.05 11.04 -0.08
N LEU A 57 1.41 10.81 -1.23
CA LEU A 57 2.08 10.34 -2.45
C LEU A 57 2.93 11.43 -3.13
N LEU A 58 2.75 12.70 -2.78
CA LEU A 58 3.66 13.77 -3.24
C LEU A 58 5.11 13.49 -2.85
N GLY A 59 5.34 12.83 -1.71
CA GLY A 59 6.68 12.44 -1.27
C GLY A 59 7.41 11.52 -2.25
N VAL A 60 6.65 10.76 -3.06
CA VAL A 60 7.19 9.80 -4.03
C VAL A 60 7.70 10.48 -5.30
N PHE A 61 7.13 11.65 -5.66
CA PHE A 61 7.42 12.31 -6.94
C PHE A 61 8.90 12.65 -7.16
N PRO A 62 9.67 13.18 -6.18
CA PRO A 62 11.08 13.48 -6.36
C PRO A 62 11.91 12.27 -6.82
N ALA A 63 11.57 11.07 -6.34
CA ALA A 63 12.31 9.84 -6.63
C ALA A 63 12.18 9.36 -8.08
N PHE A 64 11.13 9.77 -8.79
CA PHE A 64 10.81 9.30 -10.14
C PHE A 64 10.73 10.40 -11.19
N LEU A 65 10.36 11.62 -10.81
CA LEU A 65 10.28 12.78 -11.72
C LEU A 65 11.50 13.70 -11.61
N GLY A 66 12.27 13.59 -10.52
CA GLY A 66 13.29 14.55 -10.13
C GLY A 66 12.70 15.81 -9.48
N TRP A 67 13.48 16.49 -8.65
CA TRP A 67 13.01 17.59 -7.79
C TRP A 67 12.26 18.71 -8.51
N ARG A 68 12.77 19.20 -9.65
CA ARG A 68 12.13 20.30 -10.39
C ARG A 68 10.72 19.95 -10.87
N ARG A 69 10.56 18.77 -11.48
CA ARG A 69 9.26 18.30 -11.99
C ARG A 69 8.34 17.87 -10.85
N ALA A 70 8.88 17.31 -9.77
CA ALA A 70 8.12 16.95 -8.59
C ALA A 70 7.50 18.18 -7.90
N LEU A 71 8.26 19.28 -7.76
CA LEU A 71 7.74 20.55 -7.25
C LEU A 71 6.65 21.10 -8.16
N GLY A 72 6.87 21.11 -9.48
CA GLY A 72 5.83 21.51 -10.44
C GLY A 72 4.56 20.66 -10.34
N ALA A 73 4.69 19.34 -10.24
CA ALA A 73 3.56 18.43 -10.07
C ALA A 73 2.83 18.66 -8.75
N ALA A 74 3.55 18.90 -7.65
CA ALA A 74 2.97 19.24 -6.35
C ALA A 74 2.20 20.56 -6.40
N SER A 75 2.75 21.59 -7.04
CA SER A 75 2.05 22.87 -7.24
C SER A 75 0.76 22.68 -8.04
N VAL A 76 0.78 21.88 -9.10
CA VAL A 76 -0.43 21.56 -9.87
C VAL A 76 -1.45 20.79 -9.02
N ALA A 77 -1.01 19.79 -8.25
CA ALA A 77 -1.91 19.01 -7.39
C ALA A 77 -2.60 19.88 -6.34
N ILE A 78 -1.84 20.75 -5.67
CA ILE A 78 -2.38 21.70 -4.68
C ILE A 78 -3.34 22.69 -5.36
N ALA A 79 -2.98 23.25 -6.51
CA ALA A 79 -3.85 24.18 -7.23
C ALA A 79 -5.18 23.51 -7.64
N VAL A 80 -5.13 22.30 -8.18
CA VAL A 80 -6.32 21.53 -8.57
C VAL A 80 -7.19 21.19 -7.37
N PHE A 81 -6.58 20.78 -6.25
CA PHE A 81 -7.29 20.56 -5.00
C PHE A 81 -8.01 21.83 -4.53
N MET A 82 -7.30 22.96 -4.47
CA MET A 82 -7.86 24.24 -4.03
C MET A 82 -8.99 24.74 -4.94
N VAL A 83 -8.80 24.67 -6.26
CA VAL A 83 -9.82 25.06 -7.25
C VAL A 83 -11.04 24.18 -7.15
N SER A 84 -10.84 22.86 -6.97
CA SER A 84 -11.95 21.93 -6.80
C SER A 84 -12.79 22.33 -5.59
N TRP A 85 -12.16 22.75 -4.48
CA TRP A 85 -12.85 23.13 -3.25
C TRP A 85 -13.42 24.55 -3.21
N LEU A 86 -13.08 25.40 -4.18
CA LEU A 86 -13.49 26.80 -4.24
C LEU A 86 -15.01 27.02 -4.17
N PRO A 87 -15.88 26.21 -4.83
CA PRO A 87 -17.33 26.39 -4.75
C PRO A 87 -17.92 26.19 -3.35
N TRP A 88 -17.19 25.52 -2.44
CA TRP A 88 -17.62 25.26 -1.06
C TRP A 88 -16.89 26.13 -0.03
N TYR A 89 -16.18 27.16 -0.49
CA TYR A 89 -15.46 28.06 0.41
C TYR A 89 -16.42 28.84 1.32
N THR A 90 -16.12 28.80 2.62
CA THR A 90 -16.69 29.67 3.65
C THR A 90 -15.56 30.21 4.52
N THR A 91 -15.81 31.29 5.27
CA THR A 91 -14.83 31.86 6.20
C THR A 91 -14.37 30.86 7.25
N ASP A 92 -15.22 29.90 7.62
CA ASP A 92 -14.97 28.90 8.66
C ASP A 92 -14.49 27.55 8.12
N LEU A 93 -14.37 27.38 6.80
CA LEU A 93 -14.06 26.10 6.15
C LEU A 93 -12.83 25.42 6.76
N VAL A 94 -11.74 26.17 6.93
CA VAL A 94 -10.48 25.64 7.47
C VAL A 94 -10.65 25.20 8.93
N ALA A 95 -11.40 25.96 9.73
CA ALA A 95 -11.65 25.62 11.13
C ALA A 95 -12.43 24.29 11.24
N HIS A 96 -13.50 24.13 10.44
CA HIS A 96 -14.29 22.90 10.40
C HIS A 96 -13.49 21.68 9.92
N VAL A 97 -12.61 21.86 8.91
CA VAL A 97 -11.73 20.78 8.44
C VAL A 97 -10.75 20.36 9.54
N LEU A 98 -10.12 21.32 10.22
CA LEU A 98 -9.18 21.03 11.32
C LEU A 98 -9.88 20.37 12.51
N GLU A 99 -11.09 20.81 12.85
CA GLU A 99 -11.92 20.20 13.87
C GLU A 99 -12.25 18.74 13.52
N SER A 100 -12.69 18.48 12.29
CA SER A 100 -12.99 17.14 11.79
C SER A 100 -11.76 16.22 11.83
N LEU A 101 -10.59 16.73 11.45
CA LEU A 101 -9.32 15.98 11.52
C LEU A 101 -8.92 15.66 12.97
N ARG A 102 -9.12 16.60 13.90
CA ARG A 102 -8.85 16.39 15.33
C ARG A 102 -9.80 15.35 15.92
N LEU A 103 -11.09 15.46 15.61
CA LEU A 103 -12.11 14.51 16.06
C LEU A 103 -11.81 13.11 15.55
N TYR A 104 -11.45 12.98 14.26
CA TYR A 104 -11.04 11.71 13.69
C TYR A 104 -9.82 11.13 14.41
N ALA A 105 -8.74 11.91 14.56
CA ALA A 105 -7.50 11.45 15.20
C ALA A 105 -7.66 11.10 16.69
N ALA A 106 -8.60 11.75 17.38
CA ALA A 106 -8.80 11.56 18.82
C ALA A 106 -9.80 10.45 19.16
N HIS A 107 -10.71 10.08 18.25
CA HIS A 107 -11.85 9.21 18.59
C HIS A 107 -12.02 8.00 17.69
N PHE A 108 -11.53 8.04 16.45
CA PHE A 108 -11.73 6.94 15.52
C PHE A 108 -10.64 5.89 15.72
N GLU A 109 -11.09 4.66 15.96
CA GLU A 109 -10.27 3.49 16.18
C GLU A 109 -10.94 2.30 15.49
N PHE A 110 -10.26 1.71 14.52
CA PHE A 110 -10.81 0.56 13.79
C PHE A 110 -9.68 -0.21 13.12
N PHE A 111 -9.43 -1.46 13.51
CA PHE A 111 -8.45 -2.34 12.86
C PHE A 111 -7.03 -1.74 12.69
N GLY A 112 -6.61 -0.84 13.60
CA GLY A 112 -5.27 -0.25 13.62
C GLY A 112 -4.30 -1.06 14.46
N GLY A 113 -3.68 -2.12 13.92
CA GLY A 113 -2.92 -3.08 14.75
C GLY A 113 -1.74 -2.49 15.53
N LEU A 114 -0.91 -1.65 14.89
CA LEU A 114 0.21 -0.99 15.59
C LEU A 114 -0.30 0.01 16.63
N TYR A 115 -1.37 0.74 16.29
CA TYR A 115 -2.02 1.69 17.18
C TYR A 115 -2.52 1.00 18.46
N GLU A 116 -3.25 -0.11 18.32
CA GLU A 116 -3.75 -0.88 19.47
C GLU A 116 -2.61 -1.48 20.30
N ALA A 117 -1.57 -2.03 19.65
CA ALA A 117 -0.41 -2.55 20.36
C ALA A 117 0.29 -1.47 21.20
N LEU A 118 0.47 -0.27 20.65
CA LEU A 118 1.11 0.83 21.37
C LEU A 118 0.22 1.43 22.46
N LYS A 119 -1.10 1.45 22.30
CA LYS A 119 -2.03 1.84 23.37
C LYS A 119 -1.90 0.97 24.61
N VAL A 120 -1.57 -0.31 24.46
CA VAL A 120 -1.33 -1.22 25.59
C VAL A 120 0.02 -0.94 26.26
N LEU A 121 1.02 -0.48 25.51
CA LEU A 121 2.41 -0.35 25.97
C LEU A 121 2.78 1.06 26.46
N LEU A 122 2.06 2.09 26.02
CA LEU A 122 2.36 3.50 26.26
C LEU A 122 1.16 4.24 26.86
N PRO A 123 1.37 5.41 27.50
CA PRO A 123 0.27 6.25 27.95
C PRO A 123 -0.70 6.58 26.81
N GLU A 124 -2.01 6.42 27.03
CA GLU A 124 -3.02 6.62 25.97
C GLU A 124 -2.93 8.00 25.33
N THR A 125 -2.66 9.05 26.12
CA THR A 125 -2.49 10.44 25.65
C THR A 125 -1.33 10.63 24.68
N TRP A 126 -0.37 9.71 24.64
CA TRP A 126 0.75 9.76 23.70
C TRP A 126 0.40 9.14 22.35
N VAL A 127 -0.58 8.23 22.33
CA VAL A 127 -0.95 7.44 21.15
C VAL A 127 -2.25 7.96 20.52
N LYS A 128 -3.31 8.11 21.30
CA LYS A 128 -4.65 8.55 20.86
C LYS A 128 -4.71 10.06 20.70
N GLY A 129 -4.71 10.54 19.46
CA GLY A 129 -4.55 11.96 19.15
C GLY A 129 -3.19 12.55 19.57
N GLY A 130 -2.27 11.71 20.05
CA GLY A 130 -0.95 12.11 20.53
C GLY A 130 0.13 12.04 19.44
N PRO A 131 1.38 12.37 19.79
CA PRO A 131 2.47 12.50 18.82
C PRO A 131 3.08 11.18 18.35
N VAL A 132 2.84 10.05 19.05
CA VAL A 132 3.56 8.79 18.77
C VAL A 132 3.28 8.25 17.37
N MET A 133 2.01 8.12 16.97
CA MET A 133 1.67 7.56 15.66
C MET A 133 2.17 8.43 14.50
N PRO A 134 1.95 9.77 14.49
CA PRO A 134 2.49 10.63 13.45
C PRO A 134 4.02 10.61 13.39
N LEU A 135 4.71 10.60 14.54
CA LEU A 135 6.17 10.55 14.58
C LEU A 135 6.70 9.26 13.97
N LEU A 136 6.14 8.11 14.35
CA LEU A 136 6.55 6.82 13.80
C LEU A 136 6.26 6.73 12.29
N MET A 137 5.14 7.30 11.83
CA MET A 137 4.82 7.37 10.41
C MET A 137 5.86 8.21 9.65
N VAL A 138 6.25 9.38 10.18
CA VAL A 138 7.30 10.22 9.58
C VAL A 138 8.65 9.51 9.56
N LEU A 139 9.01 8.78 10.63
CA LEU A 139 10.23 7.98 10.68
C LEU A 139 10.20 6.84 9.65
N ALA A 140 9.06 6.15 9.51
CA ALA A 140 8.88 5.10 8.53
C ALA A 140 8.98 5.63 7.10
N PHE A 141 8.33 6.75 6.80
CA PHE A 141 8.49 7.44 5.52
C PHE A 141 9.95 7.83 5.30
N SER A 142 10.59 8.50 6.26
CA SER A 142 11.99 8.92 6.13
C SER A 142 12.92 7.73 5.85
N ALA A 143 12.73 6.61 6.54
CA ALA A 143 13.48 5.38 6.29
C ALA A 143 13.22 4.83 4.88
N LEU A 144 11.96 4.84 4.42
CA LEU A 144 11.58 4.42 3.07
C LEU A 144 12.26 5.30 2.00
N PHE A 145 12.21 6.63 2.17
CA PHE A 145 12.80 7.61 1.25
C PHE A 145 14.33 7.58 1.24
N LEU A 146 14.98 7.52 2.41
CA LEU A 146 16.45 7.48 2.52
C LEU A 146 17.04 6.18 1.95
N LYS A 147 16.39 5.04 2.19
CA LYS A 147 16.84 3.75 1.65
C LYS A 147 16.45 3.55 0.19
N ARG A 148 15.60 4.42 -0.36
CA ARG A 148 14.96 4.28 -1.68
C ARG A 148 14.44 2.85 -1.85
N ALA A 149 13.69 2.38 -0.85
CA ALA A 149 13.30 0.99 -0.69
C ALA A 149 12.13 0.57 -1.62
N TRP A 150 12.23 0.96 -2.89
CA TRP A 150 11.33 0.61 -3.98
C TRP A 150 12.14 0.49 -5.27
N ARG A 151 11.67 -0.36 -6.17
CA ARG A 151 12.32 -0.60 -7.47
C ARG A 151 11.62 0.14 -8.60
N SER A 152 10.36 0.52 -8.41
CA SER A 152 9.52 1.12 -9.43
C SER A 152 8.50 2.09 -8.80
N PRO A 153 7.86 2.97 -9.60
CA PRO A 153 6.82 3.87 -9.11
C PRO A 153 5.68 3.15 -8.39
N GLU A 154 5.29 1.97 -8.85
CA GLU A 154 4.20 1.16 -8.29
C GLU A 154 4.55 0.66 -6.89
N GLU A 155 5.78 0.16 -6.70
CA GLU A 155 6.27 -0.21 -5.37
C GLU A 155 6.34 1.02 -4.45
N GLY A 156 6.81 2.17 -4.96
CA GLY A 156 6.87 3.41 -4.20
C GLY A 156 5.49 3.86 -3.71
N PHE A 157 4.49 3.84 -4.60
CA PHE A 157 3.11 4.15 -4.24
C PHE A 157 2.56 3.14 -3.25
N LEU A 158 2.74 1.84 -3.51
CA LEU A 158 2.27 0.76 -2.64
C LEU A 158 2.81 0.93 -1.22
N TRP A 159 4.12 1.15 -1.06
CA TRP A 159 4.75 1.27 0.26
C TRP A 159 4.36 2.54 0.99
N VAL A 160 4.19 3.66 0.29
CA VAL A 160 3.73 4.89 0.93
C VAL A 160 2.29 4.76 1.44
N VAL A 161 1.39 4.17 0.65
CA VAL A 161 0.02 3.88 1.11
C VAL A 161 0.04 2.86 2.25
N ALA A 162 0.89 1.82 2.17
CA ALA A 162 1.01 0.80 3.20
C ALA A 162 1.46 1.38 4.54
N ILE A 163 2.46 2.27 4.53
CA ILE A 163 2.90 2.99 5.73
C ILE A 163 1.77 3.88 6.24
N TYR A 164 1.13 4.67 5.38
CA TYR A 164 0.01 5.51 5.83
C TYR A 164 -1.08 4.70 6.57
N LEU A 165 -1.50 3.55 6.03
CA LEU A 165 -2.50 2.70 6.67
C LEU A 165 -1.96 1.99 7.92
N GLY A 166 -0.74 1.45 7.87
CA GLY A 166 -0.14 0.70 8.98
C GLY A 166 0.12 1.54 10.23
N PHE A 167 0.22 2.86 10.07
CA PHE A 167 0.36 3.83 11.17
C PHE A 167 -0.93 4.62 11.45
N SER A 168 -2.06 4.28 10.81
CA SER A 168 -3.38 4.86 11.11
C SER A 168 -4.02 4.16 12.32
N SER A 169 -4.80 4.91 13.13
CA SER A 169 -5.66 4.32 14.16
C SER A 169 -6.89 3.61 13.57
N THR A 170 -7.24 3.95 12.32
CA THR A 170 -8.47 3.53 11.67
C THR A 170 -8.19 3.05 10.25
N VAL A 171 -8.39 1.75 10.02
CA VAL A 171 -8.24 1.06 8.74
C VAL A 171 -9.48 0.20 8.46
N HIS A 172 -10.54 0.83 7.97
CA HIS A 172 -11.68 0.09 7.45
C HIS A 172 -11.34 -0.67 6.15
N PRO A 173 -12.07 -1.73 5.79
CA PRO A 173 -11.76 -2.54 4.62
C PRO A 173 -11.69 -1.75 3.31
N TRP A 174 -12.53 -0.72 3.14
CA TRP A 174 -12.49 0.15 1.96
C TRP A 174 -11.16 0.92 1.84
N TYR A 175 -10.50 1.31 2.95
CA TYR A 175 -9.21 2.01 2.89
C TYR A 175 -8.08 1.16 2.30
N ILE A 176 -8.24 -0.17 2.24
CA ILE A 176 -7.27 -1.10 1.65
C ILE A 176 -7.44 -1.23 0.13
N VAL A 177 -8.59 -0.82 -0.42
CA VAL A 177 -8.89 -0.93 -1.87
C VAL A 177 -7.85 -0.24 -2.77
N PRO A 178 -7.30 0.93 -2.44
CA PRO A 178 -6.17 1.52 -3.16
C PRO A 178 -4.94 0.60 -3.23
N LEU A 179 -4.60 -0.12 -2.15
CA LEU A 179 -3.51 -1.11 -2.17
C LEU A 179 -3.84 -2.28 -3.11
N LEU A 180 -5.10 -2.75 -3.15
CA LEU A 180 -5.53 -3.81 -4.06
C LEU A 180 -5.43 -3.41 -5.53
N ALA A 181 -5.53 -2.12 -5.86
CA ALA A 181 -5.31 -1.62 -7.21
C ALA A 181 -3.81 -1.55 -7.54
N LEU A 182 -3.00 -1.02 -6.62
CA LEU A 182 -1.55 -0.85 -6.81
C LEU A 182 -0.81 -2.18 -6.85
N VAL A 183 -1.21 -3.16 -6.03
CA VAL A 183 -0.51 -4.45 -5.90
C VAL A 183 -0.46 -5.23 -7.21
N LEU A 184 -1.41 -5.00 -8.13
CA LEU A 184 -1.47 -5.64 -9.45
C LEU A 184 -0.19 -5.44 -10.27
N PHE A 185 0.52 -4.34 -10.03
CA PHE A 185 1.72 -3.96 -10.76
C PHE A 185 3.01 -4.24 -9.96
N THR A 186 2.90 -5.00 -8.87
CA THR A 186 4.03 -5.31 -7.98
C THR A 186 4.14 -6.83 -7.81
N PRO A 187 5.31 -7.34 -7.39
CA PRO A 187 5.46 -8.78 -7.13
C PRO A 187 4.82 -9.24 -5.81
N TYR A 188 4.31 -8.30 -4.99
CA TYR A 188 3.74 -8.55 -3.67
C TYR A 188 2.31 -9.10 -3.72
N ARG A 189 1.89 -9.74 -2.63
CA ARG A 189 0.57 -10.34 -2.44
C ARG A 189 0.00 -10.09 -1.04
N TRP A 190 0.81 -9.63 -0.08
CA TRP A 190 0.35 -9.28 1.26
C TRP A 190 -0.88 -8.32 1.29
N PRO A 191 -1.12 -7.40 0.33
CA PRO A 191 -2.32 -6.56 0.35
C PRO A 191 -3.62 -7.35 0.21
N TYR A 192 -3.61 -8.49 -0.49
CA TYR A 192 -4.77 -9.37 -0.56
C TYR A 192 -5.11 -9.99 0.80
N TRP A 193 -4.09 -10.37 1.56
CA TRP A 193 -4.25 -10.83 2.93
C TRP A 193 -4.74 -9.70 3.84
N TYR A 194 -4.22 -8.49 3.67
CA TYR A 194 -4.67 -7.34 4.46
C TYR A 194 -6.17 -7.10 4.28
N ALA A 195 -6.63 -7.07 3.03
CA ALA A 195 -8.05 -6.89 2.71
C ALA A 195 -8.92 -8.02 3.28
N ALA A 196 -8.51 -9.28 3.11
CA ALA A 196 -9.26 -10.43 3.62
C ALA A 196 -9.35 -10.43 5.15
N LEU A 197 -8.27 -10.09 5.83
CA LEU A 197 -8.21 -10.05 7.30
C LEU A 197 -8.96 -8.87 7.92
N ALA A 198 -9.16 -7.79 7.15
CA ALA A 198 -9.96 -6.64 7.58
C ALA A 198 -11.45 -6.96 7.60
N VAL A 199 -11.98 -7.79 6.69
CA VAL A 199 -13.43 -8.01 6.57
C VAL A 199 -14.11 -8.46 7.88
N PRO A 200 -13.57 -9.43 8.66
CA PRO A 200 -14.24 -9.86 9.90
C PRO A 200 -14.32 -8.78 10.98
N THR A 201 -13.64 -7.64 10.83
CA THR A 201 -13.75 -6.52 11.79
C THR A 201 -15.11 -5.84 11.73
N TYR A 202 -15.92 -6.05 10.69
CA TYR A 202 -17.31 -5.60 10.68
C TYR A 202 -18.17 -6.23 11.80
N LEU A 203 -17.70 -7.30 12.45
CA LEU A 203 -18.31 -7.83 13.68
C LEU A 203 -18.39 -6.77 14.79
N THR A 204 -17.59 -5.69 14.74
CA THR A 204 -17.73 -4.54 15.64
C THR A 204 -19.16 -4.00 15.69
N TYR A 205 -19.87 -4.05 14.57
CA TYR A 205 -21.20 -3.47 14.45
C TYR A 205 -22.33 -4.46 14.83
N THR A 206 -22.00 -5.69 15.24
CA THR A 206 -23.02 -6.67 15.66
C THR A 206 -23.36 -6.61 17.15
N VAL A 207 -22.64 -5.80 17.93
CA VAL A 207 -22.84 -5.63 19.39
C VAL A 207 -22.98 -4.15 19.75
N LEU A 208 -23.74 -3.86 20.81
CA LEU A 208 -23.90 -2.52 21.38
C LEU A 208 -23.57 -2.55 22.89
N PRO A 209 -22.70 -1.66 23.41
CA PRO A 209 -21.93 -0.65 22.68
C PRO A 209 -20.95 -1.29 21.67
N TRP A 210 -20.63 -0.57 20.58
CA TRP A 210 -19.72 -1.08 19.55
C TRP A 210 -18.36 -1.45 20.17
N GLU A 211 -17.93 -2.68 19.93
CA GLU A 211 -16.69 -3.21 20.48
C GLU A 211 -15.95 -3.99 19.40
N GLN A 212 -14.66 -3.68 19.19
CA GLN A 212 -13.87 -4.41 18.20
C GLN A 212 -13.56 -5.82 18.68
N PRO A 213 -13.50 -6.82 17.77
CA PRO A 213 -13.00 -8.14 18.10
C PRO A 213 -11.47 -8.08 18.29
N TYR A 214 -10.98 -7.52 19.40
CA TYR A 214 -9.57 -7.21 19.62
C TYR A 214 -8.65 -8.44 19.49
N SER A 215 -9.12 -9.62 19.88
CA SER A 215 -8.40 -10.88 19.68
C SER A 215 -8.18 -11.18 18.20
N TRP A 216 -9.19 -10.97 17.35
CA TRP A 216 -9.08 -11.05 15.90
C TRP A 216 -8.16 -9.96 15.35
N VAL A 217 -8.33 -8.70 15.76
CA VAL A 217 -7.49 -7.58 15.30
C VAL A 217 -6.01 -7.88 15.55
N GLY A 218 -5.66 -8.35 16.75
CA GLY A 218 -4.30 -8.74 17.11
C GLY A 218 -3.79 -9.91 16.27
N ALA A 219 -4.54 -11.02 16.20
CA ALA A 219 -4.15 -12.21 15.44
C ALA A 219 -4.00 -11.92 13.94
N ALA A 220 -4.91 -11.14 13.36
CA ALA A 220 -4.88 -10.69 11.99
C ALA A 220 -3.61 -9.89 11.67
N HIS A 221 -3.23 -8.94 12.53
CA HIS A 221 -2.01 -8.15 12.29
C HIS A 221 -0.73 -8.97 12.48
N VAL A 222 -0.68 -9.90 13.43
CA VAL A 222 0.44 -10.84 13.56
C VAL A 222 0.59 -11.67 12.29
N LEU A 223 -0.51 -12.23 11.78
CA LEU A 223 -0.51 -13.00 10.54
C LEU A 223 -0.11 -12.13 9.34
N LEU A 224 -0.63 -10.90 9.24
CA LEU A 224 -0.29 -9.96 8.18
C LEU A 224 1.21 -9.63 8.18
N LEU A 225 1.78 -9.32 9.35
CA LEU A 225 3.20 -9.05 9.51
C LEU A 225 4.06 -10.28 9.19
N LEU A 226 3.60 -11.49 9.54
CA LEU A 226 4.27 -12.73 9.17
C LEU A 226 4.27 -12.94 7.66
N VAL A 227 3.12 -12.78 6.99
CA VAL A 227 3.00 -12.88 5.53
C VAL A 227 3.89 -11.84 4.85
N LEU A 228 3.86 -10.59 5.33
CA LEU A 228 4.70 -9.51 4.84
C LEU A 228 6.18 -9.84 5.00
N ALA A 229 6.62 -10.30 6.17
CA ALA A 229 8.00 -10.67 6.45
C ALA A 229 8.47 -11.83 5.55
N LEU A 230 7.66 -12.88 5.45
CA LEU A 230 7.94 -14.01 4.56
C LEU A 230 8.05 -13.57 3.10
N GLU A 231 7.16 -12.70 2.65
CA GLU A 231 7.17 -12.18 1.28
C GLU A 231 8.41 -11.32 1.03
N LEU A 232 8.77 -10.42 1.95
CA LEU A 232 10.00 -9.63 1.87
C LEU A 232 11.24 -10.52 1.82
N MET A 233 11.30 -11.57 2.65
CA MET A 233 12.38 -12.56 2.62
C MET A 233 12.43 -13.30 1.27
N VAL A 234 11.27 -13.69 0.73
CA VAL A 234 11.14 -14.37 -0.57
C VAL A 234 11.64 -13.48 -1.73
N HIS A 235 11.47 -12.17 -1.65
CA HIS A 235 11.95 -11.23 -2.68
C HIS A 235 13.40 -10.77 -2.51
N THR A 236 14.13 -11.35 -1.54
CA THR A 236 15.59 -11.23 -1.45
C THR A 236 16.29 -12.23 -2.38
N ARG A 237 17.56 -11.98 -2.73
CA ARG A 237 18.40 -12.93 -3.48
C ARG A 237 18.49 -14.28 -2.76
N ALA A 238 18.65 -14.28 -1.44
CA ALA A 238 18.74 -15.49 -0.62
C ALA A 238 17.44 -16.29 -0.64
N GLY A 239 16.28 -15.63 -0.47
CA GLY A 239 14.98 -16.30 -0.52
C GLY A 239 14.67 -16.88 -1.91
N ALA A 240 15.03 -16.16 -2.97
CA ALA A 240 14.89 -16.67 -4.33
C ALA A 240 15.75 -17.91 -4.59
N LEU A 241 17.01 -17.90 -4.13
CA LEU A 241 17.90 -19.06 -4.22
C LEU A 241 17.36 -20.25 -3.38
N PHE A 242 16.86 -20.00 -2.17
CA PHE A 242 16.25 -21.03 -1.34
C PHE A 242 15.07 -21.72 -2.04
N ARG A 243 14.16 -20.95 -2.64
CA ARG A 243 13.05 -21.52 -3.42
C ARG A 243 13.53 -22.28 -4.65
N ALA A 244 14.54 -21.75 -5.33
CA ALA A 244 15.14 -22.42 -6.48
C ALA A 244 15.67 -23.79 -6.05
N ARG A 245 16.48 -23.86 -4.98
CA ARG A 245 16.99 -25.12 -4.40
C ARG A 245 15.90 -26.11 -4.02
N MET A 246 14.77 -25.65 -3.47
CA MET A 246 13.64 -26.51 -3.13
C MET A 246 12.91 -27.05 -4.38
N LYS A 247 12.92 -26.30 -5.48
CA LYS A 247 12.27 -26.67 -6.75
C LYS A 247 13.16 -27.53 -7.64
N THR A 248 14.48 -27.33 -7.63
CA THR A 248 15.42 -28.03 -8.52
C THR A 248 15.24 -29.55 -8.47
N PRO A 249 15.21 -30.25 -7.32
CA PRO A 249 15.05 -31.70 -7.30
C PRO A 249 13.71 -32.19 -7.86
N ARG A 250 12.66 -31.37 -7.79
CA ARG A 250 11.31 -31.69 -8.29
C ARG A 250 11.20 -31.51 -9.80
N LEU A 251 11.92 -30.52 -10.34
CA LEU A 251 11.88 -30.17 -11.75
C LEU A 251 12.97 -30.88 -12.56
N LEU A 252 14.10 -31.22 -11.94
CA LEU A 252 15.22 -31.85 -12.61
C LEU A 252 14.83 -33.12 -13.39
N PRO A 253 13.95 -34.02 -12.88
CA PRO A 253 13.51 -35.18 -13.66
C PRO A 253 12.60 -34.85 -14.85
N LEU A 254 11.95 -33.67 -14.84
CA LEU A 254 11.00 -33.22 -15.86
C LEU A 254 11.68 -32.43 -16.99
N VAL A 255 12.89 -31.94 -16.74
CA VAL A 255 13.69 -31.18 -17.72
C VAL A 255 14.57 -32.17 -18.48
N PRO A 256 14.44 -32.31 -19.82
CA PRO A 256 15.22 -33.27 -20.59
C PRO A 256 16.73 -32.99 -20.53
N ALA A 257 17.56 -34.03 -20.68
CA ALA A 257 19.00 -33.86 -20.84
C ALA A 257 19.30 -33.53 -22.30
N GLY A 258 20.07 -32.47 -22.55
CA GLY A 258 20.57 -32.12 -23.89
C GLY A 258 19.54 -31.49 -24.84
N ALA A 259 18.33 -31.15 -24.38
CA ALA A 259 17.40 -30.31 -25.15
C ALA A 259 17.42 -28.88 -24.60
N PRO A 260 17.44 -27.85 -25.47
CA PRO A 260 17.34 -26.47 -25.03
C PRO A 260 15.98 -26.21 -24.40
N VAL A 261 15.97 -25.66 -23.19
CA VAL A 261 14.77 -25.31 -22.43
C VAL A 261 14.74 -23.82 -22.17
N LEU A 262 13.66 -23.19 -22.63
CA LEU A 262 13.41 -21.78 -22.39
C LEU A 262 12.68 -21.60 -21.04
N ASP A 263 13.38 -20.99 -20.08
CA ASP A 263 12.81 -20.50 -18.84
C ASP A 263 12.13 -19.16 -19.09
N ILE A 264 10.80 -19.18 -19.16
CA ILE A 264 9.96 -18.00 -19.30
C ILE A 264 9.45 -17.59 -17.92
N GLY A 265 10.00 -16.51 -17.36
CA GLY A 265 9.40 -15.84 -16.21
C GLY A 265 9.50 -16.58 -14.87
N THR A 266 10.50 -17.44 -14.61
CA THR A 266 10.70 -18.00 -13.25
C THR A 266 11.27 -16.99 -12.23
N GLY A 267 11.40 -15.72 -12.61
CA GLY A 267 11.76 -14.62 -11.73
C GLY A 267 13.19 -14.16 -11.96
N ASN A 268 14.07 -14.37 -10.99
CA ASN A 268 15.44 -13.83 -11.04
C ASN A 268 16.48 -14.77 -11.69
N GLY A 269 16.03 -15.81 -12.42
CA GLY A 269 16.90 -16.78 -13.09
C GLY A 269 17.62 -17.77 -12.15
N ALA A 270 17.38 -17.73 -10.83
CA ALA A 270 18.07 -18.61 -9.88
C ALA A 270 17.78 -20.10 -10.12
N LEU A 271 16.56 -20.44 -10.56
CA LEU A 271 16.18 -21.82 -10.87
C LEU A 271 16.87 -22.34 -12.14
N ALA A 272 16.86 -21.55 -13.22
CA ALA A 272 17.56 -21.91 -14.45
C ALA A 272 19.06 -22.09 -14.21
N ARG A 273 19.70 -21.21 -13.43
CA ARG A 273 21.11 -21.37 -13.04
C ARG A 273 21.36 -22.70 -12.32
N LEU A 274 20.54 -23.06 -11.33
CA LEU A 274 20.71 -24.32 -10.61
C LEU A 274 20.47 -25.53 -11.52
N LEU A 275 19.54 -25.46 -12.48
CA LEU A 275 19.33 -26.53 -13.45
C LEU A 275 20.50 -26.63 -14.45
N GLN A 276 21.12 -25.51 -14.83
CA GLN A 276 22.36 -25.49 -15.63
C GLN A 276 23.53 -26.14 -14.90
N GLU A 277 23.68 -25.87 -13.60
CA GLU A 277 24.69 -26.52 -12.74
C GLU A 277 24.50 -28.05 -12.71
N GLU A 278 23.27 -28.54 -12.85
CA GLU A 278 22.92 -29.96 -12.98
C GLU A 278 22.96 -30.48 -14.44
N GLY A 279 23.56 -29.73 -15.37
CA GLY A 279 23.78 -30.14 -16.76
C GLY A 279 22.58 -29.96 -17.71
N ARG A 280 21.60 -29.13 -17.36
CA ARG A 280 20.48 -28.78 -18.25
C ARG A 280 20.80 -27.57 -19.12
N ASP A 281 20.45 -27.64 -20.40
CA ASP A 281 20.58 -26.51 -21.32
C ASP A 281 19.39 -25.55 -21.12
N MET A 282 19.56 -24.55 -20.25
CA MET A 282 18.53 -23.56 -19.95
C MET A 282 18.87 -22.21 -20.59
N THR A 283 17.87 -21.53 -21.14
CA THR A 283 17.95 -20.12 -21.54
C THR A 283 16.86 -19.35 -20.80
N THR A 284 17.18 -18.24 -20.13
CA THR A 284 16.19 -17.45 -19.37
C THR A 284 15.78 -16.20 -20.14
N VAL A 285 14.48 -15.91 -20.16
CA VAL A 285 13.87 -14.67 -20.69
C VAL A 285 13.06 -13.98 -19.61
#